data_AF-A0A532EE78-F1
#
_entry.id   AF-A0A532EE78-F1
#
_cell.length_a   1.000
_cell.length_b   1.000
_cell.length_c   1.000
_cell.angle_alpha   90.00
_cell.angle_beta   90.00
_cell.angle_gamma   90.00
#
_symmetry.space_group_name_H-M   'P 1'
#
loop_
_entity.id
_entity.type
_entity.pdbx_description
1 polymer ?
#
loop_
_entity_poly.entity_id
_entity_poly.type
_entity_poly.pdbx_seq_one_letter_code
_entity_poly.pdbx_strand_id
1 'polypeptide(L)'
;MAALGFGVAALGGDQAYEFKHGRNLMADVWQGGTISRQFPQPVWQYLNGPVRPNGKRSRRDNIIGTWRTRLGKPGSKEEQRLTGLYFGRGGIYRINELRHRGEMLGLLKTHVNLMTQDLNLLFLETLQHRSSRPEQPI
;
A
#
# COMPACT_ATOMS: atom_id res chain seq x y z
N MET A 1 -6.05 16.24 -16.48
CA MET A 1 -6.53 17.05 -15.34
C MET A 1 -7.80 16.40 -14.81
N ALA A 2 -7.75 15.70 -13.68
CA ALA A 2 -8.95 15.14 -13.04
C ALA A 2 -9.25 15.96 -11.78
N ALA A 3 -10.36 16.70 -11.79
CA ALA A 3 -10.79 17.51 -10.67
C ALA A 3 -11.35 16.60 -9.56
N LEU A 4 -10.83 16.77 -8.33
CA LEU A 4 -11.40 16.19 -7.12
C LEU A 4 -12.51 17.13 -6.63
N GLY A 5 -13.75 16.67 -6.60
CA GLY A 5 -14.87 17.38 -5.99
C GLY A 5 -15.06 16.92 -4.54
N PHE A 6 -15.16 17.86 -3.61
CA PHE A 6 -15.51 17.60 -2.21
C PHE A 6 -16.94 18.11 -1.96
N GLY A 7 -17.84 17.22 -1.53
CA GLY A 7 -19.21 17.53 -1.13
C GLY A 7 -19.43 17.17 0.34
N VAL A 8 -19.99 18.10 1.13
CA VAL A 8 -20.30 17.89 2.55
C VAL A 8 -21.79 17.55 2.70
N ALA A 9 -22.10 16.42 3.34
CA ALA A 9 -23.46 16.05 3.72
C ALA A 9 -23.52 15.84 5.24
N ALA A 10 -24.35 16.60 5.93
CA ALA A 10 -24.59 16.42 7.36
C ALA A 10 -25.65 15.33 7.56
N LEU A 11 -25.22 14.11 7.91
CA LEU A 11 -26.12 13.02 8.30
C LEU A 11 -25.91 12.72 9.79
N GLY A 12 -26.79 13.22 10.65
CA GLY A 12 -26.96 12.77 12.04
C GLY A 12 -25.68 12.58 12.85
N GLY A 13 -25.07 13.69 13.31
CA GLY A 13 -24.08 13.71 14.39
C GLY A 13 -22.61 13.58 13.98
N ASP A 14 -22.29 12.84 12.90
CA ASP A 14 -20.93 12.71 12.37
C ASP A 14 -20.84 13.34 10.97
N GLN A 15 -19.88 14.25 10.77
CA GLN A 15 -19.65 14.84 9.44
C GLN A 15 -19.27 13.76 8.43
N ALA A 16 -20.03 13.70 7.33
CA ALA A 16 -19.82 12.76 6.25
C ALA A 16 -19.43 13.49 4.96
N TYR A 17 -18.47 12.90 4.25
CA TYR A 17 -17.82 13.50 3.09
C TYR A 17 -17.89 12.56 1.91
N GLU A 18 -18.37 13.04 0.77
CA GLU A 18 -18.22 12.29 -0.46
C GLU A 18 -16.76 12.36 -0.92
N PHE A 19 -16.12 11.19 -1.04
CA PHE A 19 -14.75 11.06 -1.52
C PHE A 19 -14.66 9.92 -2.54
N LYS A 20 -14.32 10.28 -3.77
CA LYS A 20 -14.13 9.33 -4.88
C LYS A 20 -12.66 9.10 -5.15
N HIS A 21 -12.31 7.86 -5.44
CA HIS A 21 -10.95 7.49 -5.76
C HIS A 21 -10.65 7.72 -7.24
N GLY A 22 -9.74 8.64 -7.54
CA GLY A 22 -9.15 8.75 -8.88
C GLY A 22 -8.18 7.60 -9.17
N ARG A 23 -7.13 7.47 -8.33
CA ARG A 23 -6.17 6.35 -8.35
C ARG A 23 -6.21 5.63 -7.01
N ASN A 24 -6.48 4.34 -6.99
CA ASN A 24 -6.60 3.56 -5.76
C ASN A 24 -5.52 2.48 -5.62
N LEU A 25 -4.35 2.87 -5.12
CA LEU A 25 -3.21 1.95 -4.93
C LEU A 25 -3.57 0.79 -3.99
N MET A 26 -4.44 1.04 -3.01
CA MET A 26 -4.88 0.02 -2.08
C MET A 26 -5.72 -1.06 -2.77
N ALA A 27 -6.47 -0.72 -3.82
CA ALA A 27 -7.26 -1.68 -4.58
C ALA A 27 -6.37 -2.71 -5.28
N ASP A 28 -5.30 -2.26 -5.94
CA ASP A 28 -4.35 -3.16 -6.61
C ASP A 28 -3.71 -4.12 -5.59
N VAL A 29 -3.25 -3.61 -4.44
CA VAL A 29 -2.68 -4.43 -3.35
C VAL A 29 -3.68 -5.45 -2.84
N TRP A 30 -4.94 -5.05 -2.63
CA TRP A 30 -6.00 -5.92 -2.13
C TRP A 30 -6.37 -7.02 -3.13
N GLN A 31 -6.54 -6.69 -4.40
CA GLN A 31 -6.97 -7.62 -5.46
C GLN A 31 -5.85 -8.60 -5.84
N GLY A 32 -4.59 -8.15 -5.86
CA GLY A 32 -3.46 -9.04 -6.06
C GLY A 32 -3.30 -9.60 -7.46
N GLY A 33 -3.57 -8.80 -8.49
CA GLY A 33 -3.34 -9.20 -9.89
C GLY A 33 -1.87 -9.57 -10.16
N THR A 34 -1.64 -10.35 -11.22
CA THR A 34 -0.28 -10.72 -11.67
C THR A 34 0.55 -9.48 -12.01
N ILE A 35 -0.09 -8.45 -12.57
CA ILE A 35 0.47 -7.13 -12.81
C ILE A 35 -0.39 -6.06 -12.15
N SER A 36 0.25 -4.98 -11.71
CA SER A 36 -0.45 -3.78 -11.27
C SER A 36 -0.45 -2.74 -12.39
N ARG A 37 -1.56 -2.02 -12.54
CA ARG A 37 -1.66 -0.86 -13.46
C ARG A 37 -1.22 0.44 -12.80
N GLN A 38 -1.11 0.45 -11.47
CA GLN A 38 -0.82 1.66 -10.70
C GLN A 38 0.58 1.69 -10.09
N PHE A 39 1.22 0.54 -9.91
CA PHE A 39 2.61 0.42 -9.45
C PHE A 39 3.54 0.12 -10.62
N PRO A 40 4.75 0.70 -10.64
CA PRO A 40 5.82 0.21 -11.49
C PRO A 40 6.10 -1.27 -11.20
N GLN A 41 6.44 -2.03 -12.25
CA GLN A 41 6.65 -3.48 -12.14
C GLN A 41 7.67 -3.89 -11.05
N PRO A 42 8.83 -3.22 -10.87
CA PRO A 42 9.77 -3.58 -9.81
C PRO A 42 9.17 -3.42 -8.40
N VAL A 43 8.37 -2.38 -8.18
CA VAL A 43 7.68 -2.15 -6.89
C VAL A 43 6.63 -3.24 -6.67
N TRP A 44 5.88 -3.59 -7.70
CA TRP A 44 4.87 -4.65 -7.62
C TRP A 44 5.49 -6.01 -7.30
N GLN A 45 6.61 -6.35 -7.95
CA GLN A 45 7.37 -7.57 -7.66
C GLN A 45 7.91 -7.58 -6.23
N TYR A 46 8.47 -6.47 -5.75
CA TYR A 46 8.95 -6.34 -4.38
C TYR A 46 7.84 -6.59 -3.35
N LEU A 47 6.65 -5.99 -3.56
CA LEU A 47 5.50 -6.16 -2.67
C LEU A 47 4.99 -7.61 -2.63
N ASN A 48 4.98 -8.30 -3.77
CA ASN A 48 4.55 -9.69 -3.88
C ASN A 48 5.68 -10.69 -3.53
N GLY A 49 6.91 -10.22 -3.38
CA GLY A 49 8.05 -11.04 -2.96
C GLY A 49 8.05 -11.35 -1.45
N PRO A 50 8.75 -12.42 -1.05
CA PRO A 50 8.81 -12.84 0.35
C PRO A 50 9.54 -11.81 1.22
N VAL A 51 9.10 -11.68 2.47
CA VAL A 51 9.69 -10.73 3.44
C VAL A 51 11.11 -11.14 3.85
N ARG A 52 11.38 -12.44 3.87
CA ARG A 52 12.67 -13.04 4.22
C ARG A 52 13.08 -14.07 3.17
N PRO A 53 14.38 -14.35 3.00
CA PRO A 53 14.82 -15.48 2.20
C PRO A 53 14.07 -16.76 2.59
N ASN A 54 13.54 -17.49 1.61
CA ASN A 54 12.74 -18.72 1.79
C ASN A 54 11.44 -18.56 2.60
N GLY A 55 10.97 -17.32 2.83
CA GLY A 55 9.70 -17.05 3.49
C GLY A 55 8.49 -17.35 2.60
N LYS A 56 7.40 -17.81 3.20
CA LYS A 56 6.14 -18.08 2.48
C LYS A 56 5.20 -16.87 2.37
N ARG A 57 5.35 -15.87 3.25
CA ARG A 57 4.52 -14.65 3.25
C ARG A 57 5.20 -13.53 2.50
N SER A 58 4.44 -12.91 1.61
CA SER A 58 4.84 -11.69 0.90
C SER A 58 4.70 -10.46 1.80
N ARG A 59 5.36 -9.36 1.42
CA ARG A 59 5.15 -8.05 2.09
C ARG A 59 3.69 -7.61 1.97
N ARG A 60 3.07 -7.87 0.81
CA ARG A 60 1.64 -7.66 0.57
C ARG A 60 0.76 -8.44 1.54
N ASP A 61 1.08 -9.70 1.84
CA ASP A 61 0.30 -10.49 2.81
C ASP A 61 0.32 -9.85 4.21
N ASN A 62 1.48 -9.31 4.62
CA ASN A 62 1.59 -8.58 5.87
C ASN A 62 0.74 -7.29 5.86
N ILE A 63 0.81 -6.51 4.78
CA ILE A 63 0.00 -5.29 4.61
C ILE A 63 -1.49 -5.62 4.69
N ILE A 64 -1.95 -6.61 3.93
CA ILE A 64 -3.35 -7.06 3.93
C ILE A 64 -3.76 -7.56 5.33
N GLY A 65 -2.88 -8.31 6.00
CA GLY A 65 -3.10 -8.79 7.36
C GLY A 65 -3.37 -7.64 8.33
N THR A 66 -2.57 -6.58 8.28
CA THR A 66 -2.78 -5.38 9.10
C THR A 66 -4.04 -4.61 8.68
N TRP A 67 -4.34 -4.51 7.40
CA TRP A 67 -5.54 -3.82 6.91
C TRP A 67 -6.83 -4.51 7.37
N ARG A 68 -6.87 -5.84 7.38
CA ARG A 68 -8.05 -6.61 7.81
C ARG A 68 -8.48 -6.28 9.25
N THR A 69 -7.55 -5.97 10.14
CA THR A 69 -7.89 -5.61 11.53
C THR A 69 -8.65 -4.28 11.64
N ARG A 70 -8.61 -3.46 10.58
CA ARG A 70 -9.28 -2.15 10.48
C ARG A 70 -10.63 -2.19 9.75
N LEU A 71 -11.04 -3.36 9.25
CA LEU A 71 -12.32 -3.53 8.53
C LEU A 71 -13.48 -3.96 9.44
N GLY A 72 -13.22 -4.19 10.73
CA GLY A 72 -14.23 -4.72 11.65
C GLY A 72 -14.23 -6.25 11.69
N LYS A 73 -15.34 -6.82 12.17
CA LYS A 73 -15.44 -8.28 12.36
C LYS A 73 -15.53 -9.00 11.00
N PRO A 74 -14.80 -10.11 10.78
CA PRO A 74 -14.92 -10.91 9.57
C PRO A 74 -16.37 -11.34 9.28
N GLY A 75 -16.81 -11.19 8.04
CA GLY A 75 -18.16 -11.49 7.57
C GLY A 75 -19.21 -10.43 7.92
N SER A 76 -18.86 -9.38 8.67
CA SER A 76 -19.83 -8.36 9.09
C SER A 76 -20.22 -7.43 7.94
N LYS A 77 -21.39 -6.79 8.07
CA LYS A 77 -21.82 -5.70 7.17
C LYS A 77 -20.80 -4.56 7.14
N GLU A 78 -20.13 -4.31 8.27
CA GLU A 78 -19.13 -3.26 8.37
C GLU A 78 -17.87 -3.61 7.56
N GLU A 79 -17.40 -4.85 7.62
CA GLU A 79 -16.28 -5.30 6.77
C GLU A 79 -16.62 -5.15 5.29
N GLN A 80 -17.81 -5.59 4.88
CA GLN A 80 -18.24 -5.48 3.48
C GLN A 80 -18.31 -4.00 3.05
N ARG A 81 -18.88 -3.13 3.89
CA ARG A 81 -18.99 -1.70 3.63
C ARG A 81 -17.62 -1.05 3.53
N LEU A 82 -16.74 -1.25 4.51
CA LEU A 82 -15.40 -0.66 4.54
C LEU A 82 -14.50 -1.21 3.43
N THR A 83 -14.65 -2.49 3.07
CA THR A 83 -13.93 -3.08 1.93
C THR A 83 -14.33 -2.40 0.63
N GLY A 84 -15.64 -2.25 0.39
CA GLY A 84 -16.14 -1.54 -0.79
C GLY A 84 -15.73 -0.06 -0.81
N LEU A 85 -15.76 0.59 0.36
CA LEU A 85 -15.38 1.98 0.52
C LEU A 85 -13.89 2.18 0.24
N TYR A 86 -12.98 1.45 0.91
CA TYR A 86 -11.53 1.62 0.81
C TYR A 86 -10.92 1.08 -0.49
N PHE A 87 -11.38 -0.07 -0.97
CA PHE A 87 -10.78 -0.75 -2.13
C PHE A 87 -11.59 -0.60 -3.42
N GLY A 88 -12.79 -0.03 -3.35
CA GLY A 88 -13.61 0.32 -4.51
C GLY A 88 -13.35 1.73 -5.04
N ARG A 89 -14.40 2.35 -5.58
CA ARG A 89 -14.37 3.69 -6.20
C ARG A 89 -14.49 4.84 -5.19
N GLY A 90 -14.53 4.54 -3.89
CA GLY A 90 -14.86 5.51 -2.85
C GLY A 90 -16.37 5.63 -2.63
N GLY A 91 -16.79 6.63 -1.88
CA GLY A 91 -18.17 6.78 -1.44
C GLY A 91 -18.29 7.84 -0.35
N ILE A 92 -19.28 7.67 0.53
CA ILE A 92 -19.46 8.54 1.69
C ILE A 92 -18.59 8.04 2.84
N TYR A 93 -17.67 8.88 3.29
CA TYR A 93 -16.77 8.62 4.40
C TYR A 93 -17.11 9.44 5.63
N ARG A 94 -16.88 8.87 6.80
CA ARG A 94 -16.69 9.62 8.04
C ARG A 94 -15.23 10.03 8.20
N ILE A 95 -14.97 11.03 9.06
CA ILE A 95 -13.60 11.55 9.32
C ILE A 95 -12.66 10.44 9.81
N ASN A 96 -13.12 9.58 10.71
CA ASN A 96 -12.33 8.45 11.21
C ASN A 96 -11.99 7.43 10.11
N GLU A 97 -12.90 7.19 9.17
CA GLU A 97 -12.68 6.30 8.02
C GLU A 97 -11.64 6.88 7.06
N LEU A 98 -11.69 8.19 6.78
CA LEU A 98 -10.65 8.87 6.01
C LEU A 98 -9.30 8.78 6.71
N ARG A 99 -9.26 8.95 8.04
CA ARG A 99 -8.04 8.81 8.83
C ARG A 99 -7.47 7.39 8.76
N HIS A 100 -8.30 6.37 8.98
CA HIS A 100 -7.89 4.97 8.86
C HIS A 100 -7.36 4.65 7.47
N ARG A 101 -8.02 5.14 6.43
CA ARG A 101 -7.56 4.99 5.05
C ARG A 101 -6.18 5.65 4.82
N GLY A 102 -5.95 6.80 5.44
CA GLY A 102 -4.65 7.48 5.45
C GLY A 102 -3.56 6.65 6.14
N GLU A 103 -3.85 6.07 7.29
CA GLU A 103 -2.94 5.16 8.01
C GLU A 103 -2.61 3.91 7.16
N MET A 104 -3.61 3.33 6.50
CA MET A 104 -3.44 2.17 5.61
C MET A 104 -2.52 2.50 4.41
N LEU A 105 -2.67 3.68 3.81
CA LEU A 105 -1.73 4.18 2.79
C LEU A 105 -0.33 4.44 3.36
N GLY A 106 -0.25 4.96 4.59
CA GLY A 106 1.00 5.15 5.31
C GLY A 106 1.78 3.85 5.48
N LEU A 107 1.10 2.76 5.86
CA LEU A 107 1.70 1.43 5.94
C LEU A 107 2.28 0.98 4.60
N LEU A 108 1.51 1.11 3.51
CA LEU A 108 1.98 0.78 2.17
C LEU A 108 3.22 1.62 1.78
N LYS A 109 3.19 2.93 2.06
CA LYS A 109 4.33 3.83 1.81
C LYS A 109 5.57 3.38 2.59
N THR A 110 5.43 2.98 3.85
CA THR A 110 6.54 2.45 4.65
C THR A 110 7.17 1.23 3.99
N HIS A 111 6.38 0.29 3.48
CA HIS A 111 6.92 -0.88 2.77
C HIS A 111 7.64 -0.52 1.47
N VAL A 112 7.15 0.47 0.72
CA VAL A 112 7.86 0.96 -0.48
C VAL A 112 9.16 1.68 -0.08
N ASN A 113 9.18 2.44 1.00
CA ASN A 113 10.40 3.09 1.49
C ASN A 113 11.46 2.07 1.95
N LEU A 114 11.04 0.93 2.52
CA LEU A 114 11.95 -0.16 2.86
C LEU A 114 12.64 -0.71 1.60
N MET A 115 11.93 -0.83 0.47
CA MET A 115 12.56 -1.19 -0.82
C MET A 115 13.67 -0.20 -1.19
N THR A 116 13.40 1.10 -1.05
CA THR A 116 14.40 2.13 -1.36
C THR A 116 15.62 2.02 -0.46
N GLN A 117 15.42 1.72 0.84
CA GLN A 117 16.51 1.49 1.77
C GLN A 117 17.33 0.26 1.40
N ASP A 118 16.67 -0.87 1.12
CA ASP A 118 17.31 -2.12 0.68
C ASP A 118 18.18 -1.89 -0.57
N LEU A 119 17.67 -1.15 -1.55
CA LEU A 119 18.40 -0.81 -2.78
C LEU A 119 19.60 0.10 -2.53
N ASN A 120 19.47 1.09 -1.65
CA ASN A 120 20.57 1.98 -1.29
C ASN A 120 21.70 1.22 -0.59
N LEU A 121 21.36 0.29 0.32
CA LEU A 121 22.34 -0.57 0.97
C LEU A 121 23.08 -1.44 -0.05
N LEU A 122 22.35 -2.10 -0.94
CA LEU A 122 22.96 -2.90 -2.00
C LEU A 122 23.90 -2.07 -2.89
N PHE A 123 23.48 -0.85 -3.27
CA PHE A 123 24.32 0.05 -4.04
C PHE A 123 25.64 0.37 -3.33
N LEU A 124 25.58 0.70 -2.03
CA LEU A 124 26.77 0.98 -1.23
C LEU A 124 27.70 -0.24 -1.12
N GLU A 125 27.14 -1.44 -0.92
CA GLU A 125 27.92 -2.69 -0.90
C GLU A 125 28.65 -2.93 -2.23
N THR A 126 28.00 -2.67 -3.37
CA THR A 126 28.65 -2.83 -4.68
C THR A 126 29.81 -1.85 -4.89
N LEU A 127 29.73 -0.63 -4.35
CA LEU A 127 30.82 0.34 -4.40
C LEU A 127 31.99 -0.10 -3.53
N GLN A 128 31.71 -0.54 -2.29
CA GLN A 128 32.74 -1.05 -1.36
C GLN A 128 33.46 -2.28 -1.92
N HIS A 129 32.73 -3.21 -2.53
CA HIS A 129 33.31 -4.39 -3.17
C HIS A 129 34.24 -4.05 -4.33
N ARG A 130 33.93 -3.01 -5.13
CA ARG A 130 34.82 -2.55 -6.20
C ARG A 130 36.12 -1.96 -5.66
N SER A 131 36.06 -1.18 -4.57
CA SER A 131 37.26 -0.58 -3.95
C SER A 131 38.18 -1.57 -3.21
N SER A 132 37.72 -2.81 -2.96
CA SER A 132 38.49 -3.84 -2.24
C SER A 132 39.07 -4.93 -3.14
N ARG A 133 38.87 -4.85 -4.47
CA ARG A 133 39.61 -5.66 -5.44
C ARG A 133 40.98 -5.02 -5.71
N PRO A 134 42.12 -5.62 -5.34
CA PRO A 134 43.41 -5.15 -5.83
C PRO A 134 43.44 -5.33 -7.36
N GLU A 135 43.91 -4.32 -8.09
CA GLU A 135 44.25 -4.47 -9.51
C GLU A 135 45.27 -5.59 -9.64
N GLN A 136 44.89 -6.71 -10.24
CA GLN A 136 45.85 -7.74 -10.60
C GLN A 136 46.64 -7.21 -11.81
N PRO A 137 47.98 -7.03 -11.71
CA PRO A 137 48.77 -6.68 -12.87
C PRO A 137 48.74 -7.85 -13.86
N ILE A 138 48.62 -7.52 -15.15
CA ILE A 138 48.67 -8.44 -16.29
C ILE A 138 50.09 -8.97 -16.46
#